data_AF-A0A3A8NXA9-F1
#
_entry.id   AF-A0A3A8NXA9-F1
#
_cell.length_a   1.000
_cell.length_b   1.000
_cell.length_c   1.000
_cell.angle_alpha   90.00
_cell.angle_beta   90.00
_cell.angle_gamma   90.00
#
_symmetry.space_group_name_H-M   'P 1'
#
loop_
_entity.id
_entity.type
_entity.pdbx_description
1 polymer ?
#
loop_
_entity_poly.entity_id
_entity_poly.type
_entity_poly.pdbx_seq_one_letter_code
_entity_poly.pdbx_strand_id
1 'polypeptide(L)' 'AGGLQAPRCLLHAQGLELAHPRTGQPLRLEAAVPEDLRAFFVAAGVRVPEGPIGSGDAP' A
#
# COMPACT_ATOMS: atom_id res chain seq x y z
N ALA A 1 -4.87 -15.41 8.23
CA ALA A 1 -6.23 -14.84 8.35
C ALA A 1 -7.15 -15.52 7.34
N GLY A 2 -7.80 -16.62 7.73
CA GLY A 2 -8.86 -17.25 6.94
C GLY A 2 -10.12 -17.26 7.79
N GLY A 3 -11.26 -16.83 7.23
CA GLY A 3 -12.56 -16.82 7.93
C GLY A 3 -13.05 -15.47 8.45
N LEU A 4 -12.26 -14.39 8.33
CA LEU A 4 -12.73 -13.02 8.61
C LEU A 4 -13.48 -12.48 7.39
N GLN A 5 -14.66 -11.89 7.60
CA GLN A 5 -15.42 -11.23 6.53
C GLN A 5 -14.74 -9.92 6.14
N ALA A 6 -14.62 -9.69 4.82
CA ALA A 6 -14.12 -8.44 4.25
C ALA A 6 -15.25 -7.76 3.46
N PRO A 7 -15.56 -6.48 3.69
CA PRO A 7 -16.66 -5.79 3.02
C PRO A 7 -16.39 -5.51 1.53
N ARG A 8 -15.12 -5.58 1.10
CA ARG A 8 -14.64 -5.42 -0.27
C ARG A 8 -13.32 -6.16 -0.46
N CYS A 9 -12.78 -6.15 -1.69
CA CYS A 9 -11.43 -6.64 -1.96
C CYS A 9 -10.39 -5.92 -1.08
N LEU A 10 -9.58 -6.71 -0.38
CA LEU A 10 -8.47 -6.25 0.45
C LEU A 10 -7.24 -5.94 -0.42
N LEU A 11 -7.42 -5.06 -1.41
CA LEU A 11 -6.39 -4.60 -2.33
C LEU A 11 -6.27 -3.08 -2.21
N HIS A 12 -5.04 -2.60 -2.03
CA HIS A 12 -4.71 -1.18 -1.91
C HIS A 12 -3.40 -0.89 -2.64
N ALA A 13 -3.41 0.09 -3.54
CA ALA A 13 -2.20 0.61 -4.15
C ALA A 13 -1.56 1.62 -3.19
N GLN A 14 -0.68 1.13 -2.32
CA GLN A 14 0.01 1.96 -1.31
C GLN A 14 1.00 2.94 -1.93
N GLY A 15 1.58 2.58 -3.08
CA GLY A 15 2.64 3.34 -3.70
C GLY A 15 2.60 3.34 -5.21
N LEU A 16 3.05 4.44 -5.81
CA LEU A 16 3.23 4.61 -7.24
C LEU A 16 4.56 5.35 -7.51
N GLU A 17 5.41 4.76 -8.34
CA GLU A 17 6.64 5.39 -8.84
C GLU A 17 6.62 5.44 -10.37
N LEU A 18 6.93 6.61 -10.93
CA LEU A 18 7.00 6.85 -12.36
C LEU A 18 7.90 8.06 -12.67
N ALA A 19 8.29 8.22 -13.93
CA ALA A 19 8.89 9.46 -14.39
C ALA A 19 7.82 10.57 -14.52
N HIS A 20 8.10 11.76 -14.00
CA HIS A 20 7.19 12.90 -14.09
C HIS A 20 7.01 13.33 -15.56
N PRO A 21 5.77 13.49 -16.06
CA PRO A 21 5.50 13.59 -17.50
C PRO A 21 6.06 14.85 -18.17
N ARG A 22 6.36 15.91 -17.39
CA ARG A 22 6.92 17.16 -17.92
C ARG A 22 8.42 17.33 -17.70
N THR A 23 8.99 16.68 -16.68
CA THR A 23 10.36 16.95 -16.23
C THR A 23 11.25 15.71 -16.29
N GLY A 24 10.67 14.52 -16.48
CA GLY A 24 11.37 13.24 -16.46
C GLY A 24 11.90 12.82 -15.09
N GLN A 25 11.81 13.68 -14.07
CA GLN A 25 12.31 13.38 -12.73
C GLN A 25 11.48 12.29 -12.06
N PRO A 26 12.08 11.43 -11.21
CA PRO A 26 11.33 10.44 -10.46
C PRO A 26 10.24 11.09 -9.60
N LEU A 27 9.01 10.62 -9.73
CA LEU A 27 7.86 11.00 -8.92
C LEU A 27 7.42 9.79 -8.11
N ARG A 28 7.40 9.94 -6.78
CA ARG A 28 6.91 8.94 -5.82
C ARG A 28 5.68 9.47 -5.13
N LEU A 29 4.60 8.69 -5.15
CA LEU A 29 3.32 9.01 -4.53
C LEU A 29 2.92 7.88 -3.59
N GLU A 30 2.53 8.25 -2.38
CA GLU A 30 2.15 7.30 -1.32
C GLU A 30 0.74 7.58 -0.84
N ALA A 31 0.01 6.51 -0.53
CA ALA A 31 -1.30 6.57 0.08
C ALA A 31 -1.32 5.72 1.36
N ALA A 32 -1.70 6.33 2.48
CA ALA A 32 -1.88 5.62 3.74
C ALA A 32 -2.87 4.45 3.57
N VAL A 33 -2.68 3.39 4.37
CA VAL A 33 -3.59 2.24 4.36
C VAL A 33 -5.00 2.72 4.77
N PRO A 34 -6.04 2.42 3.97
CA PRO A 34 -7.41 2.75 4.30
C PRO A 34 -7.84 2.18 5.67
N GLU A 35 -8.64 2.93 6.42
CA GLU A 35 -9.02 2.55 7.79
C GLU A 35 -9.72 1.19 7.87
N ASP A 36 -10.57 0.87 6.89
CA ASP A 36 -11.26 -0.42 6.82
C ASP A 36 -10.29 -1.60 6.61
N LEU A 37 -9.25 -1.41 5.80
CA LEU A 37 -8.19 -2.40 5.60
C LEU A 37 -7.27 -2.50 6.82
N ARG A 38 -6.96 -1.38 7.49
CA ARG A 38 -6.24 -1.35 8.76
C ARG A 38 -6.96 -2.16 9.83
N ALA A 39 -8.26 -1.95 10.01
CA ALA A 39 -9.08 -2.67 10.98
C ALA A 39 -9.05 -4.18 10.73
N PHE A 40 -9.07 -4.62 9.47
CA PHE A 40 -8.93 -6.03 9.12
C PHE A 40 -7.58 -6.61 9.56
N PHE A 41 -6.46 -5.92 9.31
CA PHE A 41 -5.13 -6.37 9.74
C PHE A 41 -5.02 -6.47 11.27
N VAL A 42 -5.57 -5.49 11.99
CA VAL A 42 -5.62 -5.49 13.46
C VAL A 42 -6.44 -6.69 13.97
N ALA A 43 -7.63 -6.92 13.43
CA ALA A 43 -8.47 -8.06 13.81
C ALA A 43 -7.81 -9.41 13.49
N ALA A 44 -7.02 -9.46 12.42
CA ALA A 44 -6.24 -10.63 12.05
C ALA A 44 -4.97 -10.85 12.90
N GLY A 45 -4.60 -9.89 13.77
CA GLY A 45 -3.35 -9.92 14.53
C GLY A 45 -2.10 -9.81 13.65
N VAL A 46 -2.21 -9.18 12.48
CA VAL A 46 -1.12 -9.02 11.51
C VAL A 46 -0.65 -7.57 11.50
N ARG A 47 0.67 -7.37 11.32
CA ARG A 47 1.24 -6.03 11.16
C ARG A 47 0.68 -5.36 9.91
N VAL A 48 0.25 -4.11 10.04
CA VAL A 48 -0.22 -3.32 8.90
C VAL A 48 0.98 -2.99 7.99
N PRO A 49 0.90 -3.27 6.68
CA PRO A 49 1.97 -2.96 5.74
C PRO A 49 1.93 -1.46 5.40
N GLU A 50 2.73 -0.69 6.12
CA GLU A 50 2.89 0.76 5.97
C GLU A 50 4.37 1.12 5.92
N GLY A 51 4.67 2.23 5.25
CA GLY A 51 6.03 2.76 5.13
C GLY A 51 6.28 3.34 3.75
N PRO A 52 7.44 4.00 3.56
CA PRO A 52 7.82 4.52 2.28
C PRO A 52 7.96 3.40 1.24
N ILE A 53 7.65 3.71 -0.02
CA ILE A 53 7.93 2.77 -1.11
C ILE A 53 9.44 2.54 -1.12
N GLY A 54 9.88 1.30 -0.90
CA GLY A 54 11.29 0.96 -1.05
C GLY A 54 11.73 1.32 -2.46
N SER A 55 12.84 2.05 -2.61
CA SER A 55 13.47 2.20 -3.92
C SER A 55 13.74 0.79 -4.44
N GLY A 56 12.99 0.36 -5.43
CA GLY A 56 13.22 -0.91 -6.10
C GLY A 56 14.57 -0.85 -6.79
N ASP A 57 15.64 -1.15 -6.08
CA ASP A 57 16.85 -1.65 -6.70
C ASP A 57 16.53 -3.11 -7.05
N ALA A 58 15.97 -3.31 -8.24
CA ALA A 58 15.94 -4.62 -8.84
C ALA A 58 17.35 -4.91 -9.39
N PRO A 59 17.96 -6.06 -9.08
CA PRO A 59 19.21 -6.49 -9.71
C PRO A 59 19.06 -6.68 -11.23
#